data_AF-A0A1Y3WCI9-F1
#
_entry.id   AF-A0A1Y3WCI9-F1
#
_cell.length_a   1.000
_cell.length_b   1.000
_cell.length_c   1.000
_cell.angle_alpha   90.00
_cell.angle_beta   90.00
_cell.angle_gamma   90.00
#
_symmetry.space_group_name_H-M   'P 1'
#
loop_
_entity.id
_entity.type
_entity.pdbx_description
1 polymer ?
#
loop_
_entity_poly.entity_id
_entity_poly.type
_entity_poly.pdbx_seq_one_letter_code
_entity_poly.pdbx_strand_id
1 'polypeptide(L)'
;MTPLLSAEYTYVPLVREGAEWGYSMQLFGQSYYRNLIQGDTIVRGESYKKFYTFEHCEATEDENLAFVREADKRVYITFNQSLMPVESLYSSEYLIYDFGAQVGETVTHFDWMTQTQVNSTISKIDTIEVGNTLRQRFWTGDAVLWIEGLGVEEGDWLRPGCSAGEGGLDTQDRLVYAKAPDGTIEYATADAVNDPCYSGVDEIDSDSWRIARQGDRLEVVCAEGEFDVVELLDLSGRVLWCDYPGDETRVWIPVDSYPSGIYIVALSSGGRRVARRVAL
;
A
#
# COMPACT_ATOMS: atom_id res chain seq x y z
N MET A 1 21.72 15.27 28.58
CA MET A 1 21.97 14.81 27.20
C MET A 1 22.01 13.30 27.23
N THR A 2 20.91 12.67 26.82
CA THR A 2 20.86 11.23 26.58
C THR A 2 21.53 11.00 25.21
N PRO A 3 22.51 10.10 25.06
CA PRO A 3 23.07 9.82 23.76
C PRO A 3 21.99 9.13 22.91
N LEU A 4 21.74 9.65 21.71
CA LEU A 4 21.02 8.92 20.67
C LEU A 4 21.84 7.65 20.40
N LEU A 5 21.25 6.48 20.66
CA LEU A 5 21.83 5.22 20.20
C LEU A 5 21.92 5.29 18.66
N SER A 6 23.11 5.09 18.11
CA SER A 6 23.28 4.71 16.71
C SER A 6 22.43 3.48 16.47
N ALA A 7 21.48 3.52 15.53
CA ALA A 7 20.76 2.33 15.12
C ALA A 7 21.78 1.29 14.58
N GLU A 8 21.84 0.11 15.20
CA GLU A 8 22.65 -0.99 14.67
C GLU A 8 21.94 -1.56 13.43
N TYR A 9 22.68 -1.72 12.34
CA TYR A 9 22.13 -2.31 11.12
C TYR A 9 21.77 -3.78 11.36
N THR A 10 20.53 -4.13 11.06
CA THR A 10 20.00 -5.50 11.08
C THR A 10 19.19 -5.71 9.82
N TYR A 11 19.40 -6.85 9.16
CA TYR A 11 18.69 -7.19 7.93
C TYR A 11 17.18 -7.25 8.17
N VAL A 12 16.40 -6.55 7.34
CA VAL A 12 14.94 -6.60 7.35
C VAL A 12 14.44 -7.47 6.20
N PRO A 13 13.82 -8.63 6.47
CA PRO A 13 13.22 -9.45 5.42
C PRO A 13 12.14 -8.70 4.65
N LEU A 14 12.01 -8.98 3.36
CA LEU A 14 10.89 -8.50 2.56
C LEU A 14 9.65 -9.34 2.81
N VAL A 15 9.79 -10.67 2.87
CA VAL A 15 8.67 -11.60 3.10
C VAL A 15 8.35 -11.68 4.59
N ARG A 16 7.37 -10.89 5.04
CA ARG A 16 6.94 -10.79 6.44
C ARG A 16 5.43 -10.99 6.55
N GLU A 17 5.00 -11.89 7.43
CA GLU A 17 3.58 -12.15 7.70
C GLU A 17 2.87 -10.87 8.16
N GLY A 18 1.82 -10.45 7.46
CA GLY A 18 1.05 -9.25 7.75
C GLY A 18 1.62 -7.95 7.17
N ALA A 19 2.73 -7.98 6.43
CA ALA A 19 3.26 -6.78 5.78
C ALA A 19 2.45 -6.41 4.54
N GLU A 20 2.23 -5.11 4.35
CA GLU A 20 1.42 -4.54 3.28
C GLU A 20 2.17 -3.40 2.58
N TRP A 21 2.00 -3.29 1.26
CA TRP A 21 2.51 -2.19 0.45
C TRP A 21 1.35 -1.58 -0.34
N GLY A 22 1.16 -0.28 -0.23
CA GLY A 22 0.22 0.47 -1.07
C GLY A 22 0.96 1.15 -2.21
N TYR A 23 0.42 1.01 -3.42
CA TYR A 23 0.94 1.60 -4.65
C TYR A 23 -0.11 2.50 -5.28
N SER A 24 0.33 3.63 -5.85
CA SER A 24 -0.49 4.40 -6.79
C SER A 24 -0.23 3.92 -8.20
N MET A 25 -1.27 3.76 -9.01
CA MET A 25 -1.22 3.46 -10.44
C MET A 25 -1.79 4.64 -11.23
N GLN A 26 -1.18 4.99 -12.38
CA GLN A 26 -1.58 6.16 -13.19
C GLN A 26 -2.28 5.79 -14.52
N LEU A 27 -2.51 4.50 -14.76
CA LEU A 27 -3.23 4.00 -15.93
C LEU A 27 -4.72 4.41 -15.86
N PHE A 28 -5.12 5.39 -16.68
CA PHE A 28 -6.50 5.90 -16.84
C PHE A 28 -7.07 6.70 -15.65
N GLY A 29 -6.20 7.29 -14.83
CA GLY A 29 -6.57 8.01 -13.61
C GLY A 29 -5.63 7.60 -12.47
N GLN A 30 -5.62 8.35 -11.37
CA GLN A 30 -4.89 7.92 -10.18
C GLN A 30 -5.77 6.92 -9.42
N SER A 31 -5.36 5.66 -9.38
CA SER A 31 -5.97 4.62 -8.54
C SER A 31 -4.92 4.04 -7.60
N TYR A 32 -5.38 3.24 -6.63
CA TYR A 32 -4.51 2.63 -5.62
C TYR A 32 -4.77 1.14 -5.53
N TYR A 33 -3.69 0.38 -5.36
CA TYR A 33 -3.76 -1.05 -5.09
C TYR A 33 -2.77 -1.43 -4.00
N ARG A 34 -2.97 -2.62 -3.42
CA ARG A 34 -2.22 -3.12 -2.28
C ARG A 34 -1.66 -4.48 -2.59
N ASN A 35 -0.47 -4.71 -2.07
CA ASN A 35 0.13 -6.03 -1.98
C ASN A 35 0.20 -6.43 -0.51
N LEU A 36 -0.30 -7.62 -0.16
CA LEU A 36 -0.32 -8.14 1.22
C LEU A 36 0.30 -9.53 1.26
N ILE A 37 1.17 -9.76 2.23
CA ILE A 37 1.70 -11.09 2.55
C ILE A 37 0.98 -11.62 3.78
N GLN A 38 0.15 -12.65 3.64
CA GLN A 38 -0.61 -13.19 4.76
C GLN A 38 -0.98 -14.65 4.59
N GLY A 39 -0.65 -15.49 5.56
CA GLY A 39 -1.01 -16.89 5.60
C GLY A 39 0.05 -17.80 4.98
N ASP A 40 0.24 -18.93 5.64
CA ASP A 40 1.19 -19.96 5.23
C ASP A 40 0.59 -20.91 4.19
N THR A 41 1.47 -21.45 3.34
CA THR A 41 1.15 -22.55 2.43
C THR A 41 2.39 -23.38 2.12
N ILE A 42 2.18 -24.56 1.54
CA ILE A 42 3.25 -25.43 1.03
C ILE A 42 3.07 -25.56 -0.48
N VAL A 43 4.12 -25.21 -1.22
CA VAL A 43 4.17 -25.42 -2.67
C VAL A 43 5.35 -26.34 -2.95
N ARG A 44 5.07 -27.55 -3.45
CA ARG A 44 6.08 -28.57 -3.83
C ARG A 44 7.03 -28.96 -2.71
N GLY A 45 6.55 -28.95 -1.47
CA GLY A 45 7.32 -29.33 -0.29
C GLY A 45 8.09 -28.19 0.38
N GLU A 46 8.13 -27.00 -0.24
CA GLU A 46 8.74 -25.82 0.34
C GLU A 46 7.67 -24.91 0.98
N SER A 47 8.06 -24.18 2.03
CA SER A 47 7.17 -23.26 2.74
C SER A 47 7.14 -21.90 2.07
N TYR A 48 5.92 -21.40 1.80
CA TYR A 48 5.67 -20.09 1.23
C TYR A 48 4.64 -19.34 2.06
N LYS A 49 4.66 -18.02 1.91
CA LYS A 49 3.56 -17.13 2.27
C LYS A 49 2.68 -16.89 1.06
N LYS A 50 1.39 -16.72 1.30
CA LYS A 50 0.45 -16.24 0.29
C LYS A 50 0.65 -14.74 0.04
N PHE A 51 0.63 -14.35 -1.22
CA PHE A 51 0.76 -12.98 -1.70
C PHE A 51 -0.53 -12.56 -2.40
N TYR A 52 -1.11 -11.47 -1.96
CA TYR A 52 -2.37 -10.92 -2.45
C TYR A 52 -2.14 -9.60 -3.15
N THR A 53 -2.90 -9.33 -4.21
CA THR A 53 -2.92 -8.04 -4.91
C THR A 53 -4.37 -7.61 -5.11
N PHE A 54 -4.74 -6.44 -4.60
CA PHE A 54 -6.14 -6.02 -4.48
C PHE A 54 -6.31 -4.49 -4.42
N GLU A 55 -7.46 -3.98 -4.86
CA GLU A 55 -7.73 -2.53 -4.92
C GLU A 55 -8.52 -2.01 -3.70
N HIS A 56 -9.11 -2.89 -2.90
CA HIS A 56 -9.93 -2.56 -1.74
C HIS A 56 -9.12 -2.55 -0.43
N CYS A 57 -9.71 -2.13 0.69
CA CYS A 57 -8.98 -2.01 1.96
C CYS A 57 -8.67 -3.34 2.65
N GLU A 58 -9.32 -4.42 2.23
CA GLU A 58 -9.13 -5.77 2.77
C GLU A 58 -9.05 -6.76 1.62
N ALA A 59 -8.14 -7.73 1.73
CA ALA A 59 -7.97 -8.78 0.75
C ALA A 59 -9.06 -9.86 0.89
N THR A 60 -9.50 -10.41 -0.23
CA THR A 60 -10.36 -11.60 -0.30
C THR A 60 -9.58 -12.84 -0.76
N GLU A 61 -10.14 -14.04 -0.54
CA GLU A 61 -9.43 -15.28 -0.88
C GLU A 61 -9.13 -15.42 -2.39
N ASP A 62 -9.98 -14.85 -3.25
CA ASP A 62 -9.85 -14.85 -4.71
C ASP A 62 -8.82 -13.83 -5.24
N GLU A 63 -8.20 -13.04 -4.37
CA GLU A 63 -7.13 -12.10 -4.71
C GLU A 63 -5.73 -12.65 -4.40
N ASN A 64 -5.63 -13.92 -3.99
CA ASN A 64 -4.35 -14.60 -3.76
C ASN A 64 -3.61 -14.89 -5.07
N LEU A 65 -2.93 -13.88 -5.62
CA LEU A 65 -2.23 -13.92 -6.90
C LEU A 65 -1.08 -14.93 -6.93
N ALA A 66 -0.30 -15.00 -5.85
CA ALA A 66 0.95 -15.75 -5.85
C ALA A 66 1.33 -16.30 -4.47
N PHE A 67 2.45 -17.01 -4.46
CA PHE A 67 3.11 -17.52 -3.27
C PHE A 67 4.56 -17.05 -3.27
N VAL A 68 5.00 -16.45 -2.17
CA VAL A 68 6.34 -15.87 -2.04
C VAL A 68 7.07 -16.49 -0.86
N ARG A 69 8.38 -16.66 -0.98
CA ARG A 69 9.24 -17.09 0.12
C ARG A 69 10.55 -16.36 0.07
N GLU A 70 11.24 -16.31 1.20
CA GLU A 70 12.56 -15.72 1.30
C GLU A 70 13.52 -16.70 1.96
N ALA A 71 14.69 -16.89 1.35
CA ALA A 71 15.76 -17.72 1.87
C ALA A 71 17.11 -17.09 1.50
N ASP A 72 18.04 -17.02 2.45
CA ASP A 72 19.37 -16.45 2.24
C ASP A 72 19.34 -15.06 1.59
N LYS A 73 18.41 -14.20 2.04
CA LYS A 73 18.17 -12.83 1.53
C LYS A 73 17.69 -12.76 0.07
N ARG A 74 17.25 -13.89 -0.49
CA ARG A 74 16.65 -13.99 -1.83
C ARG A 74 15.17 -14.27 -1.72
N VAL A 75 14.39 -13.51 -2.50
CA VAL A 75 12.94 -13.63 -2.55
C VAL A 75 12.55 -14.36 -3.82
N TYR A 76 11.75 -15.40 -3.65
CA TYR A 76 11.27 -16.26 -4.71
C TYR A 76 9.75 -16.20 -4.80
N ILE A 77 9.24 -16.43 -6.02
CA ILE A 77 7.81 -16.41 -6.31
C ILE A 77 7.40 -17.56 -7.22
N THR A 78 6.18 -18.06 -7.00
CA THR A 78 5.44 -18.91 -7.93
C THR A 78 3.96 -18.53 -7.90
N PHE A 79 3.25 -18.66 -9.02
CA PHE A 79 1.91 -18.09 -9.15
C PHE A 79 0.80 -19.07 -8.80
N ASN A 80 -0.34 -18.54 -8.35
CA ASN A 80 -1.52 -19.33 -8.08
C ASN A 80 -2.17 -19.78 -9.41
N GLN A 81 -2.21 -21.09 -9.65
CA GLN A 81 -2.76 -21.69 -10.86
C GLN A 81 -4.21 -21.24 -11.14
N SER A 82 -5.01 -21.03 -10.10
CA SER A 82 -6.42 -20.67 -10.25
C SER A 82 -6.62 -19.27 -10.83
N LEU A 83 -5.75 -18.33 -10.48
CA LEU A 83 -5.80 -16.95 -10.98
C LEU A 83 -4.91 -16.75 -12.20
N MET A 84 -3.82 -17.50 -12.29
CA MET A 84 -2.82 -17.43 -13.35
C MET A 84 -2.62 -18.79 -14.03
N PRO A 85 -3.55 -19.22 -14.90
CA PRO A 85 -3.50 -20.52 -15.58
C PRO A 85 -2.52 -20.55 -16.75
N VAL A 86 -1.36 -19.88 -16.62
CA VAL A 86 -0.25 -19.96 -17.57
C VAL A 86 0.77 -20.93 -17.01
N GLU A 87 0.94 -22.08 -17.69
CA GLU A 87 1.71 -23.22 -17.15
C GLU A 87 3.08 -22.82 -16.63
N SER A 88 3.85 -22.01 -17.37
CA SER A 88 5.17 -21.55 -16.92
C SER A 88 5.14 -20.88 -15.54
N LEU A 89 4.12 -20.07 -15.24
CA LEU A 89 4.06 -19.23 -14.04
C LEU A 89 3.78 -20.00 -12.75
N TYR A 90 2.92 -21.03 -12.79
CA TYR A 90 2.65 -21.89 -11.62
C TYR A 90 3.48 -23.19 -11.64
N SER A 91 4.08 -23.53 -12.78
CA SER A 91 4.93 -24.71 -12.93
C SER A 91 6.39 -24.47 -12.53
N SER A 92 6.80 -23.23 -12.27
CA SER A 92 8.18 -22.86 -11.93
C SER A 92 8.25 -21.92 -10.74
N GLU A 93 9.44 -21.83 -10.16
CA GLU A 93 9.80 -20.81 -9.17
C GLU A 93 10.76 -19.81 -9.82
N TYR A 94 10.59 -18.54 -9.49
CA TYR A 94 11.36 -17.43 -10.04
C TYR A 94 12.00 -16.60 -8.93
N LEU A 95 13.25 -16.18 -9.12
CA LEU A 95 13.88 -15.18 -8.28
C LEU A 95 13.33 -13.80 -8.64
N ILE A 96 12.91 -13.03 -7.64
CA ILE A 96 12.43 -11.67 -7.84
C ILE A 96 13.33 -10.61 -7.19
N TYR A 97 13.87 -10.88 -6.00
CA TYR A 97 14.83 -9.99 -5.32
C TYR A 97 16.04 -10.77 -4.83
N ASP A 98 17.24 -10.17 -4.93
CA ASP A 98 18.45 -10.66 -4.28
C ASP A 98 19.08 -9.54 -3.44
N PHE A 99 18.78 -9.53 -2.14
CA PHE A 99 19.37 -8.61 -1.16
C PHE A 99 20.72 -9.10 -0.61
N GLY A 100 21.21 -10.25 -1.09
CA GLY A 100 22.56 -10.75 -0.82
C GLY A 100 23.59 -10.32 -1.87
N ALA A 101 23.15 -9.77 -3.00
CA ALA A 101 24.00 -9.36 -4.10
C ALA A 101 25.03 -8.28 -3.69
N GLN A 102 26.20 -8.32 -4.32
CA GLN A 102 27.31 -7.40 -4.09
C GLN A 102 27.48 -6.41 -5.26
N VAL A 103 28.12 -5.28 -4.99
CA VAL A 103 28.47 -4.31 -6.04
C VAL A 103 29.32 -4.98 -7.13
N GLY A 104 28.91 -4.82 -8.39
CA GLY A 104 29.51 -5.43 -9.57
C GLY A 104 28.86 -6.75 -10.01
N GLU A 105 28.02 -7.37 -9.17
CA GLU A 105 27.29 -8.58 -9.54
C GLU A 105 26.07 -8.27 -10.43
N THR A 106 25.73 -9.21 -11.31
CA THR A 106 24.51 -9.16 -12.12
C THR A 106 23.51 -10.15 -11.57
N VAL A 107 22.33 -9.66 -11.21
CA VAL A 107 21.20 -10.47 -10.74
C VAL A 107 20.25 -10.69 -11.92
N THR A 108 19.92 -11.94 -12.18
CA THR A 108 18.85 -12.33 -13.11
C THR A 108 17.56 -12.55 -12.32
N HIS A 109 16.60 -11.66 -12.48
CA HIS A 109 15.32 -11.67 -11.75
C HIS A 109 14.14 -11.68 -12.72
N PHE A 110 12.95 -11.98 -12.23
CA PHE A 110 11.75 -12.17 -13.05
C PHE A 110 10.91 -10.89 -13.13
N ASP A 111 10.54 -10.50 -14.35
CA ASP A 111 9.54 -9.47 -14.63
C ASP A 111 8.21 -10.17 -14.95
N TRP A 112 7.23 -9.96 -14.07
CA TRP A 112 5.89 -10.52 -14.20
C TRP A 112 5.11 -10.02 -15.42
N MET A 113 5.27 -8.74 -15.77
CA MET A 113 4.51 -8.11 -16.86
C MET A 113 4.95 -8.66 -18.21
N THR A 114 6.26 -8.82 -18.41
CA THR A 114 6.80 -9.42 -19.65
C THR A 114 6.88 -10.94 -19.58
N GLN A 115 6.72 -11.53 -18.39
CA GLN A 115 6.88 -12.95 -18.11
C GLN A 115 8.26 -13.50 -18.52
N THR A 116 9.30 -12.68 -18.35
CA THR A 116 10.68 -13.00 -18.73
C THR A 116 11.67 -12.70 -17.61
N GLN A 117 12.86 -13.26 -17.71
CA GLN A 117 13.97 -12.90 -16.84
C GLN A 117 14.71 -11.66 -17.38
N VAL A 118 15.03 -10.73 -16.48
CA VAL A 118 15.75 -9.48 -16.74
C VAL A 118 17.04 -9.49 -15.93
N ASN A 119 18.10 -8.92 -16.50
CA ASN A 119 19.40 -8.80 -15.84
C ASN A 119 19.60 -7.38 -15.33
N SER A 120 19.96 -7.23 -14.07
CA SER A 120 20.32 -5.95 -13.46
C SER A 120 21.68 -6.06 -12.78
N THR A 121 22.60 -5.15 -13.11
CA THR A 121 23.93 -5.10 -12.49
C THR A 121 23.92 -4.13 -11.31
N ILE A 122 24.36 -4.60 -10.14
CA ILE A 122 24.44 -3.78 -8.93
C ILE A 122 25.60 -2.80 -9.07
N SER A 123 25.28 -1.55 -9.34
CA SER A 123 26.26 -0.47 -9.53
C SER A 123 26.72 0.14 -8.21
N LYS A 124 25.83 0.18 -7.22
CA LYS A 124 26.07 0.78 -5.91
C LYS A 124 25.12 0.19 -4.89
N ILE A 125 25.58 0.09 -3.64
CA ILE A 125 24.75 -0.18 -2.47
C ILE A 125 25.04 0.94 -1.47
N ASP A 126 24.01 1.66 -1.06
CA ASP A 126 24.08 2.59 0.07
C ASP A 126 23.06 2.22 1.15
N THR A 127 23.01 3.00 2.21
CA THR A 127 22.07 2.79 3.32
C THR A 127 21.19 4.03 3.45
N ILE A 128 19.91 3.79 3.70
CA ILE A 128 18.92 4.82 4.00
C ILE A 128 18.25 4.50 5.33
N GLU A 129 17.72 5.52 5.99
CA GLU A 129 16.87 5.35 7.16
C GLU A 129 15.41 5.37 6.70
N VAL A 130 14.66 4.34 7.09
CA VAL A 130 13.22 4.22 6.82
C VAL A 130 12.54 3.95 8.16
N GLY A 131 11.71 4.89 8.59
CA GLY A 131 11.26 4.95 9.97
C GLY A 131 12.46 5.18 10.91
N ASN A 132 12.75 4.19 11.76
CA ASN A 132 13.91 4.19 12.66
C ASN A 132 14.89 3.03 12.35
N THR A 133 14.83 2.48 11.13
CA THR A 133 15.61 1.30 10.74
C THR A 133 16.47 1.63 9.52
N LEU A 134 17.76 1.28 9.60
CA LEU A 134 18.68 1.37 8.48
C LEU A 134 18.43 0.22 7.49
N ARG A 135 18.27 0.55 6.21
CA ARG A 135 18.01 -0.41 5.13
C ARG A 135 19.01 -0.23 3.99
N GLN A 136 19.45 -1.33 3.41
CA GLN A 136 20.27 -1.27 2.20
C GLN A 136 19.43 -0.87 0.99
N ARG A 137 19.96 0.03 0.18
CA ARG A 137 19.37 0.44 -1.10
C ARG A 137 20.33 0.11 -2.23
N PHE A 138 19.82 -0.65 -3.19
CA PHE A 138 20.56 -1.20 -4.31
C PHE A 138 20.28 -0.36 -5.55
N TRP A 139 21.30 -0.14 -6.37
CA TRP A 139 21.23 0.71 -7.54
C TRP A 139 21.66 -0.03 -8.81
N THR A 140 20.99 0.27 -9.93
CA THR A 140 21.42 -0.14 -11.28
C THR A 140 21.64 1.11 -12.15
N GLY A 141 22.89 1.37 -12.50
CA GLY A 141 23.27 2.67 -13.06
C GLY A 141 22.92 3.81 -12.11
N ASP A 142 22.15 4.79 -12.59
CA ASP A 142 21.71 5.95 -11.81
C ASP A 142 20.31 5.78 -11.19
N ALA A 143 19.70 4.60 -11.33
CA ALA A 143 18.37 4.30 -10.80
C ALA A 143 18.43 3.42 -9.56
N VAL A 144 17.53 3.67 -8.60
CA VAL A 144 17.30 2.75 -7.49
C VAL A 144 16.63 1.49 -8.05
N LEU A 145 17.23 0.34 -7.74
CA LEU A 145 16.74 -0.96 -8.17
C LEU A 145 15.71 -1.51 -7.16
N TRP A 146 16.10 -1.61 -5.88
CA TRP A 146 15.23 -2.01 -4.78
C TRP A 146 15.83 -1.61 -3.43
N ILE A 147 15.00 -1.61 -2.40
CA ILE A 147 15.33 -1.34 -1.01
C ILE A 147 15.01 -2.56 -0.15
N GLU A 148 15.96 -2.94 0.69
CA GLU A 148 15.83 -4.03 1.66
C GLU A 148 14.55 -3.88 2.50
N GLY A 149 13.74 -4.94 2.54
CA GLY A 149 12.49 -4.98 3.31
C GLY A 149 11.36 -4.08 2.79
N LEU A 150 11.56 -3.31 1.71
CA LEU A 150 10.52 -2.51 1.05
C LEU A 150 10.24 -2.98 -0.39
N GLY A 151 11.21 -3.52 -1.12
CA GLY A 151 11.05 -3.86 -2.53
C GLY A 151 11.34 -2.65 -3.42
N VAL A 152 10.48 -2.35 -4.39
CA VAL A 152 10.67 -1.23 -5.31
C VAL A 152 9.93 0.04 -4.87
N GLU A 153 10.52 1.21 -5.16
CA GLU A 153 9.85 2.50 -5.00
C GLU A 153 9.10 2.94 -6.27
N GLU A 154 9.73 2.71 -7.43
CA GLU A 154 9.16 2.99 -8.76
C GLU A 154 8.92 1.65 -9.46
N GLY A 155 7.66 1.39 -9.81
CA GLY A 155 7.16 0.13 -10.33
C GLY A 155 6.31 -0.65 -9.33
N ASP A 156 5.92 -1.86 -9.73
CA ASP A 156 5.14 -2.80 -8.92
C ASP A 156 6.07 -3.73 -8.12
N TRP A 157 5.61 -4.21 -6.96
CA TRP A 157 6.33 -5.19 -6.13
C TRP A 157 6.71 -6.45 -6.91
N LEU A 158 5.92 -6.82 -7.93
CA LEU A 158 6.20 -7.96 -8.79
C LEU A 158 7.12 -7.65 -10.00
N ARG A 159 7.62 -6.41 -10.09
CA ARG A 159 8.39 -5.91 -11.24
C ARG A 159 9.63 -5.11 -10.83
N PRO A 160 10.62 -5.74 -10.18
CA PRO A 160 11.87 -5.07 -9.88
C PRO A 160 12.64 -4.61 -11.11
N GLY A 161 13.25 -3.42 -11.07
CA GLY A 161 14.26 -3.01 -12.05
C GLY A 161 13.77 -2.43 -13.38
N CYS A 162 12.51 -2.04 -13.49
CA CYS A 162 12.06 -1.23 -14.63
C CYS A 162 12.37 0.26 -14.39
N SER A 163 13.51 0.73 -14.89
CA SER A 163 13.71 2.16 -15.14
C SER A 163 12.84 2.59 -16.33
N ALA A 164 12.25 3.79 -16.26
CA ALA A 164 11.33 4.44 -17.22
C ALA A 164 11.86 4.63 -18.67
N GLY A 165 12.47 3.60 -19.26
CA GLY A 165 13.09 3.61 -20.57
C GLY A 165 12.35 2.72 -21.57
N GLU A 166 11.62 3.37 -22.47
CA GLU A 166 11.24 2.89 -23.81
C GLU A 166 10.50 1.54 -23.88
N GLY A 167 9.24 1.52 -23.46
CA GLY A 167 8.41 0.35 -23.73
C GLY A 167 6.94 0.43 -23.34
N GLY A 168 6.19 1.43 -23.82
CA GLY A 168 4.73 1.42 -24.10
C GLY A 168 3.68 1.01 -23.05
N LEU A 169 4.08 0.39 -21.94
CA LEU A 169 3.27 -0.10 -20.82
C LEU A 169 4.07 0.17 -19.53
N ASP A 170 4.48 1.42 -19.40
CA ASP A 170 5.00 1.96 -18.15
C ASP A 170 3.79 2.13 -17.23
N THR A 171 3.68 1.28 -16.22
CA THR A 171 2.52 1.33 -15.31
C THR A 171 2.54 2.59 -14.44
N GLN A 172 3.68 3.31 -14.41
CA GLN A 172 3.91 4.49 -13.57
C GLN A 172 3.55 4.23 -12.10
N ASP A 173 3.63 2.95 -11.70
CA ASP A 173 3.28 2.54 -10.36
C ASP A 173 4.33 3.08 -9.39
N ARG A 174 3.89 3.52 -8.22
CA ARG A 174 4.79 4.05 -7.20
C ARG A 174 4.38 3.58 -5.83
N LEU A 175 5.37 3.15 -5.05
CA LEU A 175 5.15 2.84 -3.64
C LEU A 175 4.76 4.13 -2.93
N VAL A 176 3.53 4.17 -2.40
CA VAL A 176 3.04 5.30 -1.61
C VAL A 176 3.16 5.05 -0.12
N TYR A 177 3.00 3.80 0.36
CA TYR A 177 3.27 3.45 1.75
C TYR A 177 3.66 1.97 1.92
N ALA A 178 4.32 1.67 3.03
CA ALA A 178 4.52 0.29 3.49
C ALA A 178 4.18 0.16 4.99
N LYS A 179 3.44 -0.89 5.34
CA LYS A 179 3.04 -1.23 6.71
C LYS A 179 3.81 -2.48 7.18
N ALA A 180 4.33 -2.39 8.39
CA ALA A 180 4.88 -3.53 9.11
C ALA A 180 3.78 -4.52 9.51
N PRO A 181 4.15 -5.78 9.85
CA PRO A 181 3.25 -6.78 10.43
C PRO A 181 2.40 -6.33 11.63
N ASP A 182 2.90 -5.38 12.43
CA ASP A 182 2.19 -4.83 13.59
C ASP A 182 1.28 -3.65 13.25
N GLY A 183 1.16 -3.31 11.96
CA GLY A 183 0.37 -2.19 11.44
C GLY A 183 1.11 -0.84 11.43
N THR A 184 2.34 -0.78 11.93
CA THR A 184 3.14 0.46 11.91
C THR A 184 3.48 0.87 10.49
N ILE A 185 3.27 2.15 10.14
CA ILE A 185 3.74 2.70 8.86
C ILE A 185 5.26 2.83 8.91
N GLU A 186 5.97 2.07 8.08
CA GLU A 186 7.44 2.11 7.99
C GLU A 186 7.90 3.15 6.95
N TYR A 187 7.11 3.33 5.89
CA TYR A 187 7.37 4.24 4.78
C TYR A 187 6.05 4.86 4.33
N ALA A 188 6.07 6.17 4.02
CA ALA A 188 4.96 6.84 3.37
C ALA A 188 5.45 8.07 2.58
N THR A 189 4.84 8.29 1.42
CA THR A 189 5.00 9.52 0.63
C THR A 189 3.87 10.50 0.95
N ALA A 190 3.96 11.72 0.41
CA ALA A 190 2.86 12.69 0.50
C ALA A 190 1.58 12.20 -0.20
N ASP A 191 1.69 11.29 -1.17
CA ASP A 191 0.55 10.77 -1.93
C ASP A 191 -0.24 9.70 -1.17
N ALA A 192 0.32 9.14 -0.10
CA ALA A 192 -0.35 8.12 0.70
C ALA A 192 -1.68 8.61 1.28
N VAL A 193 -1.79 9.90 1.62
CA VAL A 193 -3.02 10.49 2.19
C VAL A 193 -4.20 10.49 1.21
N ASN A 194 -3.92 10.33 -0.08
CA ASN A 194 -4.94 10.25 -1.12
C ASN A 194 -5.45 8.81 -1.29
N ASP A 195 -4.78 7.80 -0.71
CA ASP A 195 -5.31 6.44 -0.63
C ASP A 195 -6.35 6.35 0.51
N PRO A 196 -7.62 6.01 0.19
CA PRO A 196 -8.68 5.80 1.17
C PRO A 196 -8.33 4.85 2.32
N CYS A 197 -7.65 3.75 1.99
CA CYS A 197 -7.32 2.68 2.93
C CYS A 197 -6.05 2.96 3.75
N TYR A 198 -5.28 3.98 3.36
CA TYR A 198 -4.20 4.53 4.19
C TYR A 198 -4.71 5.61 5.13
N SER A 199 -5.49 6.56 4.59
CA SER A 199 -6.01 7.71 5.34
C SER A 199 -7.11 7.35 6.34
N GLY A 200 -7.66 6.13 6.25
CA GLY A 200 -8.82 5.71 7.03
C GLY A 200 -10.10 6.44 6.63
N VAL A 201 -10.08 7.10 5.47
CA VAL A 201 -11.23 7.71 4.83
C VAL A 201 -11.60 6.79 3.69
N ASP A 202 -12.52 5.86 3.90
CA ASP A 202 -13.13 5.16 2.78
C ASP A 202 -13.74 6.22 1.83
N GLU A 203 -13.15 6.44 0.65
CA GLU A 203 -13.94 6.78 -0.54
C GLU A 203 -14.77 5.54 -0.88
N ILE A 204 -15.83 5.32 -0.10
CA ILE A 204 -17.00 4.66 -0.68
C ILE A 204 -17.70 5.77 -1.46
N ASP A 205 -17.40 5.82 -2.74
CA ASP A 205 -18.29 6.34 -3.76
C ASP A 205 -19.56 5.49 -3.72
N SER A 206 -20.50 5.90 -2.89
CA SER A 206 -21.90 5.61 -3.19
C SER A 206 -22.37 6.82 -3.96
N ASP A 207 -23.06 6.62 -5.09
CA ASP A 207 -23.61 7.67 -5.97
C ASP A 207 -24.40 8.79 -5.23
N SER A 208 -24.63 8.64 -3.92
CA SER A 208 -25.39 9.55 -3.07
C SER A 208 -24.54 10.46 -2.17
N TRP A 209 -23.39 10.03 -1.59
CA TRP A 209 -22.56 10.93 -0.75
C TRP A 209 -21.08 10.50 -0.53
N ARG A 210 -20.20 11.48 -0.25
CA ARG A 210 -18.75 11.35 0.03
C ARG A 210 -18.27 12.23 1.20
N ILE A 211 -17.15 11.86 1.83
CA ILE A 211 -16.41 12.69 2.80
C ILE A 211 -14.96 12.83 2.33
N ALA A 212 -14.40 14.04 2.33
CA ALA A 212 -12.99 14.28 2.06
C ALA A 212 -12.39 15.23 3.11
N ARG A 213 -11.16 14.98 3.54
CA ARG A 213 -10.45 15.94 4.41
C ARG A 213 -9.76 17.00 3.58
N GLN A 214 -9.92 18.26 3.98
CA GLN A 214 -9.33 19.43 3.34
C GLN A 214 -8.61 20.28 4.39
N GLY A 215 -7.44 19.82 4.85
CA GLY A 215 -6.65 20.53 5.86
C GLY A 215 -7.33 20.55 7.24
N ASP A 216 -7.92 21.69 7.58
CA ASP A 216 -8.55 22.03 8.86
C ASP A 216 -10.07 21.75 8.89
N ARG A 217 -10.61 21.13 7.84
CA ARG A 217 -12.03 20.81 7.70
C ARG A 217 -12.27 19.48 7.00
N LEU A 218 -13.43 18.90 7.24
CA LEU A 218 -14.00 17.84 6.41
C LEU A 218 -15.03 18.42 5.45
N GLU A 219 -14.94 18.07 4.17
CA GLU A 219 -15.99 18.28 3.17
C GLU A 219 -16.89 17.04 3.17
N VAL A 220 -18.17 17.21 3.44
CA VAL A 220 -19.20 16.20 3.22
C VAL A 220 -20.01 16.64 2.01
N VAL A 221 -20.12 15.79 0.99
CA VAL A 221 -20.92 16.08 -0.21
C VAL A 221 -21.99 15.02 -0.37
N CYS A 222 -23.22 15.44 -0.60
CA CYS A 222 -24.37 14.55 -0.80
C CYS A 222 -25.34 15.08 -1.86
N ALA A 223 -26.27 14.25 -2.32
CA ALA A 223 -27.36 14.70 -3.19
C ALA A 223 -28.30 15.66 -2.45
N GLU A 224 -28.95 16.56 -3.21
CA GLU A 224 -29.92 17.53 -2.68
C GLU A 224 -31.08 16.82 -1.97
N GLY A 225 -31.38 17.22 -0.74
CA GLY A 225 -32.46 16.66 0.06
C GLY A 225 -32.27 15.21 0.50
N GLU A 226 -31.07 14.64 0.36
CA GLU A 226 -30.82 13.24 0.69
C GLU A 226 -30.69 12.97 2.20
N PHE A 227 -30.22 13.98 2.94
CA PHE A 227 -30.00 13.91 4.38
C PHE A 227 -30.45 15.20 5.08
N ASP A 228 -31.13 15.06 6.22
CA ASP A 228 -31.63 16.17 7.03
C ASP A 228 -30.58 16.69 8.02
N VAL A 229 -29.64 15.83 8.41
CA VAL A 229 -28.66 16.09 9.48
C VAL A 229 -27.31 15.50 9.13
N VAL A 230 -26.24 16.27 9.39
CA VAL A 230 -24.84 15.82 9.40
C VAL A 230 -24.28 16.01 10.82
N GLU A 231 -23.61 15.01 11.37
CA GLU A 231 -23.06 15.03 12.73
C GLU A 231 -21.61 14.56 12.74
N LEU A 232 -20.76 15.17 13.57
CA LEU A 232 -19.48 14.63 14.00
C LEU A 232 -19.63 14.10 15.43
N LEU A 233 -19.17 12.88 15.68
CA LEU A 233 -19.27 12.20 16.97
C LEU A 233 -17.90 11.68 17.41
N ASP A 234 -17.70 11.55 18.72
CA ASP A 234 -16.60 10.73 19.25
C ASP A 234 -16.94 9.23 19.25
N LEU A 235 -15.97 8.38 19.60
CA LEU A 235 -16.14 6.92 19.66
C LEU A 235 -17.17 6.44 20.71
N SER A 236 -17.56 7.29 21.66
CA SER A 236 -18.64 6.96 22.61
C SER A 236 -20.03 7.20 22.01
N GLY A 237 -20.11 7.76 20.81
CA GLY A 237 -21.35 8.17 20.16
C GLY A 237 -21.87 9.53 20.64
N ARG A 238 -21.04 10.31 21.34
CA ARG A 238 -21.40 11.68 21.73
C ARG A 238 -21.20 12.62 20.55
N VAL A 239 -22.24 13.37 20.21
CA VAL A 239 -22.20 14.41 19.16
C VAL A 239 -21.32 15.56 19.63
N LEU A 240 -20.29 15.87 18.84
CA LEU A 240 -19.36 16.98 19.04
C LEU A 240 -19.73 18.19 18.19
N TRP A 241 -20.31 17.93 17.00
CA TRP A 241 -20.77 18.95 16.07
C TRP A 241 -21.95 18.43 15.26
N CYS A 242 -22.86 19.31 14.83
CA CYS A 242 -23.93 18.95 13.91
C CYS A 242 -24.38 20.15 13.06
N ASP A 243 -24.99 19.84 11.92
CA ASP A 243 -25.60 20.81 11.02
C ASP A 243 -26.81 20.21 10.26
N TYR A 244 -27.67 21.10 9.75
CA TYR A 244 -28.92 20.78 9.05
C TYR A 244 -28.86 21.38 7.64
N PRO A 245 -28.29 20.66 6.66
CA PRO A 245 -27.97 21.22 5.34
C PRO A 245 -29.19 21.66 4.52
N GLY A 246 -30.38 21.11 4.77
CA GLY A 246 -31.55 21.37 3.93
C GLY A 246 -31.31 20.92 2.49
N ASP A 247 -31.32 21.88 1.55
CA ASP A 247 -31.07 21.64 0.13
C ASP A 247 -29.58 21.77 -0.25
N GLU A 248 -28.68 22.03 0.72
CA GLU A 248 -27.26 22.11 0.45
C GLU A 248 -26.65 20.74 0.12
N THR A 249 -25.88 20.69 -0.97
CA THR A 249 -25.18 19.47 -1.42
C THR A 249 -23.79 19.32 -0.81
N ARG A 250 -23.32 20.32 -0.04
CA ARG A 250 -21.99 20.34 0.55
C ARG A 250 -22.02 20.95 1.94
N VAL A 251 -21.41 20.24 2.89
CA VAL A 251 -21.30 20.67 4.30
C VAL A 251 -19.83 20.65 4.70
N TRP A 252 -19.41 21.68 5.44
CA TRP A 252 -18.04 21.80 5.93
C TRP A 252 -18.00 21.64 7.44
N ILE A 253 -17.32 20.60 7.91
CA ILE A 253 -17.11 20.36 9.34
C ILE A 253 -15.75 20.93 9.72
N PRO A 254 -15.65 22.01 10.51
CA PRO A 254 -14.37 22.50 11.01
C PRO A 254 -13.79 21.50 12.02
N VAL A 255 -12.51 21.14 11.88
CA VAL A 255 -11.89 20.09 12.71
C VAL A 255 -10.57 20.48 13.39
N ASP A 256 -10.11 21.71 13.19
CA ASP A 256 -8.92 22.30 13.82
C ASP A 256 -8.93 22.27 15.36
N SER A 257 -10.11 22.36 15.94
CA SER A 257 -10.30 22.38 17.39
C SER A 257 -10.34 21.00 18.06
N TYR A 258 -10.34 19.91 17.29
CA TYR A 258 -10.40 18.55 17.83
C TYR A 258 -9.01 17.90 17.92
N PRO A 259 -8.68 17.22 19.02
CA PRO A 259 -7.45 16.43 19.11
C PRO A 259 -7.38 15.36 18.04
N SER A 260 -6.17 15.04 17.58
CA SER A 260 -5.97 13.92 16.66
C SER A 260 -6.49 12.61 17.23
N GLY A 261 -7.22 11.86 16.41
CA GLY A 261 -7.90 10.64 16.85
C GLY A 261 -8.98 10.19 15.87
N ILE A 262 -9.69 9.12 16.22
CA ILE A 262 -10.78 8.59 15.40
C ILE A 262 -12.11 9.17 15.88
N TYR A 263 -12.88 9.68 14.93
CA TYR A 263 -14.21 10.25 15.10
C TYR A 263 -15.18 9.55 14.14
N ILE A 264 -16.46 9.88 14.24
CA ILE A 264 -17.50 9.34 13.37
C ILE A 264 -18.25 10.51 12.73
N VAL A 265 -18.39 10.53 11.42
CA VAL A 265 -19.34 11.41 10.73
C VAL A 265 -20.60 10.62 10.41
N ALA A 266 -21.77 11.11 10.83
CA ALA A 266 -23.06 10.46 10.58
C ALA A 266 -24.01 11.38 9.83
N LEU A 267 -24.71 10.84 8.83
CA LEU A 267 -25.76 11.52 8.10
C LEU A 267 -27.10 10.81 8.34
N SER A 268 -28.16 11.57 8.57
CA SER A 268 -29.47 11.01 8.94
C SER A 268 -30.62 11.71 8.22
N SER A 269 -31.63 10.95 7.78
CA SER A 269 -32.93 11.46 7.31
C SER A 269 -34.02 10.41 7.45
N GLY A 270 -35.22 10.81 7.88
CA GLY A 270 -36.42 9.95 7.86
C GLY A 270 -36.27 8.59 8.55
N GLY A 271 -35.38 8.45 9.55
CA GLY A 271 -35.08 7.19 10.24
C GLY A 271 -33.97 6.34 9.61
N ARG A 272 -33.47 6.72 8.43
CA ARG A 272 -32.22 6.20 7.85
C ARG A 272 -31.04 6.94 8.46
N ARG A 273 -30.01 6.19 8.88
CA ARG A 273 -28.74 6.73 9.37
C ARG A 273 -27.59 5.98 8.72
N VAL A 274 -26.65 6.73 8.17
CA VAL A 274 -25.37 6.22 7.67
C VAL A 274 -24.26 6.90 8.46
N ALA A 275 -23.16 6.20 8.72
CA ALA A 275 -22.05 6.76 9.48
C ALA A 275 -20.71 6.17 9.01
N ARG A 276 -19.65 6.96 9.11
CA ARG A 276 -18.28 6.57 8.77
C ARG A 276 -17.30 7.04 9.81
N ARG A 277 -16.23 6.29 10.03
CA ARG A 277 -15.10 6.76 10.83
C ARG A 277 -14.28 7.76 10.03
N VAL A 278 -13.72 8.75 10.72
CA VAL A 278 -12.80 9.74 10.15
C VAL A 278 -11.64 9.95 11.11
N ALA A 279 -10.42 10.02 10.59
CA ALA A 279 -9.24 10.39 11.36
C ALA A 279 -9.09 11.91 11.35
N LEU A 280 -9.01 12.52 12.55
CA LEU A 280 -8.77 13.94 12.71
C LEU A 280 -7.32 14.34 12.93
#